data_AF-A0A7Y0AJ11-F1
#
_entry.id   AF-A0A7Y0AJ11-F1
#
_cell.length_a   1.000
_cell.length_b   1.000
_cell.length_c   1.000
_cell.angle_alpha   90.00
_cell.angle_beta   90.00
_cell.angle_gamma   90.00
#
_symmetry.space_group_name_H-M   'P 1'
#
loop_
_entity.id
_entity.type
_entity.pdbx_description
1 polymer ?
#
loop_
_entity_poly.entity_id
_entity_poly.type
_entity_poly.pdbx_seq_one_letter_code
_entity_poly.pdbx_strand_id
1 'polypeptide(L)'
;MILQKLIEKFISLSEGKLTAQEWMDWFTDHKDTVEKICGRTAFLKIKTKESFSAIRNAYIGQLGAFEWLQSVKINTTFSDLYKKGWEKEFEDFCKAEKQKEKQLQKDVEKKFGYLKDHYPKFFRQLTRSYSDSDIIEAGVQQEFILNKEKELSMKIPEDLTTWYQNVSILKLEGIDIDFQELSTETIEKKQYLILGEFWLYGDGDQLLYSLENQNIYIFAHEHSPPKVIKIANSLSDFVEKKMVTYLNEYES
;
A
#
# COMPACT_ATOMS: atom_id res chain seq x y z
N MET A 1 -49.52 6.28 10.59
CA MET A 1 -48.58 7.31 11.07
C MET A 1 -47.12 6.99 10.71
N ILE A 2 -46.60 5.79 10.96
CA ILE A 2 -45.18 5.43 10.70
C ILE A 2 -44.81 5.46 9.21
N LEU A 3 -45.61 4.84 8.33
CA LEU A 3 -45.37 4.84 6.87
C LEU A 3 -45.37 6.25 6.27
N GLN A 4 -46.26 7.12 6.72
CA GLN A 4 -46.37 8.49 6.21
C GLN A 4 -45.15 9.33 6.59
N LYS A 5 -44.66 9.21 7.83
CA LYS A 5 -43.40 9.85 8.27
C LYS A 5 -42.18 9.36 7.48
N LEU A 6 -42.14 8.07 7.14
CA LEU A 6 -41.10 7.50 6.28
C LEU A 6 -41.13 8.11 4.88
N ILE A 7 -42.31 8.17 4.26
CA ILE A 7 -42.53 8.77 2.94
C ILE A 7 -42.09 10.24 2.95
N GLU A 8 -42.51 11.03 3.94
CA GLU A 8 -42.11 12.45 4.08
C GLU A 8 -40.60 12.61 4.19
N LYS A 9 -39.94 11.72 4.94
CA LYS A 9 -38.49 11.74 5.07
C LYS A 9 -37.80 11.38 3.74
N PHE A 10 -38.28 10.37 3.03
CA PHE A 10 -37.72 9.97 1.74
C PHE A 10 -37.93 11.03 0.66
N ILE A 11 -39.07 11.72 0.67
CA ILE A 11 -39.30 12.90 -0.19
C ILE A 11 -38.26 13.98 0.18
N SER A 12 -38.12 14.31 1.46
CA SER A 12 -37.14 15.31 1.91
C SER A 12 -35.70 14.96 1.49
N LEU A 13 -35.33 13.67 1.56
CA LEU A 13 -34.04 13.19 1.06
C LEU A 13 -33.97 13.33 -0.47
N SER A 14 -34.96 12.82 -1.20
CA SER A 14 -35.02 12.86 -2.67
C SER A 14 -34.87 14.27 -3.22
N GLU A 15 -35.51 15.24 -2.58
CA GLU A 15 -35.51 16.65 -3.00
C GLU A 15 -34.28 17.42 -2.50
N GLY A 16 -33.35 16.78 -1.78
CA GLY A 16 -32.14 17.41 -1.27
C GLY A 16 -32.42 18.44 -0.16
N LYS A 17 -33.49 18.25 0.63
CA LYS A 17 -33.88 19.16 1.73
C LYS A 17 -33.21 18.82 3.05
N LEU A 18 -32.52 17.68 3.13
CA LEU A 18 -31.77 17.26 4.30
C LEU A 18 -30.29 17.58 4.09
N THR A 19 -29.58 17.80 5.17
CA THR A 19 -28.12 17.68 5.17
C THR A 19 -27.75 16.20 5.19
N ALA A 20 -26.51 15.90 4.77
CA ALA A 20 -26.00 14.53 4.82
C ALA A 20 -25.99 13.96 6.25
N GLN A 21 -25.66 14.80 7.24
CA GLN A 21 -25.64 14.40 8.65
C GLN A 21 -27.04 14.09 9.16
N GLU A 22 -28.03 14.96 8.88
CA GLU A 22 -29.42 14.73 9.28
C GLU A 22 -29.99 13.42 8.71
N TRP A 23 -29.61 13.06 7.47
CA TRP A 23 -29.98 11.78 6.89
C TRP A 23 -29.32 10.61 7.61
N MET A 24 -28.01 10.68 7.87
CA MET A 24 -27.25 9.62 8.55
C MET A 24 -27.78 9.34 9.95
N ASP A 25 -28.01 10.39 10.74
CA ASP A 25 -28.52 10.27 12.11
C ASP A 25 -29.91 9.66 12.09
N TRP A 26 -30.79 10.21 11.26
CA TRP A 26 -32.16 9.71 11.14
C TRP A 26 -32.19 8.25 10.67
N PHE A 27 -31.38 7.88 9.68
CA PHE A 27 -31.37 6.51 9.16
C PHE A 27 -30.87 5.51 10.21
N THR A 28 -29.84 5.88 10.97
CA THR A 28 -29.31 5.06 12.08
C THR A 28 -30.40 4.71 13.08
N ASP A 29 -31.21 5.70 13.48
CA ASP A 29 -32.31 5.53 14.44
C ASP A 29 -33.50 4.75 13.88
N HIS A 30 -33.66 4.71 12.55
CA HIS A 30 -34.87 4.19 11.89
C HIS A 30 -34.62 2.95 11.01
N LYS A 31 -33.40 2.40 10.99
CA LYS A 31 -32.98 1.32 10.09
C LYS A 31 -33.93 0.11 10.07
N ASP A 32 -34.38 -0.34 11.24
CA ASP A 32 -35.24 -1.52 11.38
C ASP A 32 -36.65 -1.25 10.83
N THR A 33 -37.12 0.00 11.00
CA THR A 33 -38.39 0.46 10.45
C THR A 33 -38.32 0.57 8.92
N VAL A 34 -37.21 1.07 8.39
CA VAL A 34 -36.98 1.14 6.95
C VAL A 34 -36.96 -0.27 6.34
N GLU A 35 -36.22 -1.20 6.93
CA GLU A 35 -36.16 -2.58 6.44
C GLU A 35 -37.53 -3.28 6.45
N LYS A 36 -38.27 -3.12 7.55
CA LYS A 36 -39.60 -3.71 7.69
C LYS A 36 -40.60 -3.19 6.66
N ILE A 37 -40.55 -1.90 6.33
CA ILE A 37 -41.52 -1.26 5.42
C ILE A 37 -41.09 -1.40 3.96
N CYS A 38 -39.82 -1.15 3.64
CA CYS A 38 -39.34 -1.15 2.27
C CYS A 38 -38.99 -2.56 1.76
N GLY A 39 -38.81 -3.52 2.67
CA GLY A 39 -38.30 -4.84 2.37
C GLY A 39 -36.79 -4.87 2.20
N ARG A 40 -36.20 -6.06 2.36
CA ARG A 40 -34.74 -6.26 2.40
C ARG A 40 -34.02 -5.67 1.19
N THR A 41 -34.54 -5.90 -0.01
CA THR A 41 -33.89 -5.47 -1.26
C THR A 41 -33.79 -3.95 -1.37
N ALA A 42 -34.88 -3.22 -1.10
CA ALA A 42 -34.86 -1.76 -1.14
C ALA A 42 -34.02 -1.19 0.01
N PHE A 43 -34.13 -1.78 1.20
CA PHE A 43 -33.30 -1.40 2.34
C PHE A 43 -31.81 -1.47 2.01
N LEU A 44 -31.32 -2.54 1.38
CA LEU A 44 -29.90 -2.68 1.02
C LEU A 44 -29.42 -1.59 0.05
N LYS A 45 -30.30 -1.04 -0.79
CA LYS A 45 -29.98 0.09 -1.67
C LYS A 45 -29.97 1.44 -0.94
N ILE A 46 -30.82 1.60 0.07
CA ILE A 46 -30.95 2.83 0.86
C ILE A 46 -29.90 2.90 1.97
N LYS A 47 -29.46 1.74 2.46
CA LYS A 47 -28.63 1.59 3.65
C LYS A 47 -27.33 2.40 3.55
N THR A 48 -27.07 3.19 4.60
CA THR A 48 -25.81 3.90 4.79
C THR A 48 -24.66 2.91 5.05
N LYS A 49 -23.48 3.23 4.54
CA LYS A 49 -22.27 2.41 4.69
C LYS A 49 -21.23 3.16 5.50
N GLU A 50 -20.29 2.44 6.09
CA GLU A 50 -19.07 3.07 6.60
C GLU A 50 -18.30 3.63 5.41
N SER A 51 -18.21 4.96 5.35
CA SER A 51 -17.57 5.71 4.28
C SER A 51 -17.06 7.01 4.86
N PHE A 52 -15.89 7.46 4.37
CA PHE A 52 -15.31 8.74 4.76
C PHE A 52 -16.15 9.96 4.34
N SER A 53 -17.15 9.79 3.46
CA SER A 53 -18.02 10.85 2.96
C SER A 53 -19.48 10.62 3.37
N ALA A 54 -19.97 11.50 4.25
CA ALA A 54 -21.38 11.55 4.61
C ALA A 54 -22.25 11.92 3.38
N ILE A 55 -21.76 12.80 2.50
CA ILE A 55 -22.47 13.22 1.29
C ILE A 55 -22.66 12.04 0.33
N ARG A 56 -21.64 11.18 0.18
CA ARG A 56 -21.75 9.95 -0.61
C ARG A 56 -22.83 9.03 -0.07
N ASN A 57 -22.90 8.87 1.25
CA ASN A 57 -23.94 8.06 1.88
C ASN A 57 -25.35 8.65 1.66
N ALA A 58 -25.49 9.98 1.75
CA ALA A 58 -26.74 10.66 1.44
C ALA A 58 -27.14 10.47 -0.04
N TYR A 59 -26.19 10.54 -0.97
CA TYR A 59 -26.45 10.30 -2.40
C TYR A 59 -26.92 8.86 -2.67
N ILE A 60 -26.25 7.85 -2.10
CA ILE A 60 -26.67 6.45 -2.24
C ILE A 60 -28.06 6.24 -1.63
N GLY A 61 -28.28 6.77 -0.43
CA GLY A 61 -29.58 6.73 0.23
C GLY A 61 -30.67 7.40 -0.61
N GLN A 62 -30.38 8.55 -1.21
CA GLN A 62 -31.28 9.31 -2.08
C GLN A 62 -31.70 8.50 -3.31
N LEU A 63 -30.75 7.83 -3.99
CA LEU A 63 -31.04 6.94 -5.12
C LEU A 63 -32.00 5.82 -4.71
N GLY A 64 -31.69 5.12 -3.61
CA GLY A 64 -32.53 4.04 -3.12
C GLY A 64 -33.92 4.51 -2.66
N ALA A 65 -33.99 5.65 -1.99
CA ALA A 65 -35.25 6.21 -1.50
C ALA A 65 -36.14 6.68 -2.66
N PHE A 66 -35.54 7.33 -3.67
CA PHE A 66 -36.25 7.74 -4.88
C PHE A 66 -36.79 6.54 -5.66
N GLU A 67 -35.96 5.52 -5.91
CA GLU A 67 -36.41 4.27 -6.56
C GLU A 67 -37.58 3.63 -5.81
N TRP A 68 -37.50 3.59 -4.48
CA TRP A 68 -38.58 3.05 -3.66
C TRP A 68 -39.86 3.89 -3.76
N LEU A 69 -39.78 5.22 -3.69
CA LEU A 69 -40.93 6.13 -3.86
C LEU A 69 -41.61 5.94 -5.22
N GLN A 70 -40.83 5.77 -6.29
CA GLN A 70 -41.36 5.46 -7.62
C GLN A 70 -42.09 4.11 -7.64
N SER A 71 -41.54 3.09 -6.99
CA SER A 71 -42.17 1.75 -6.93
C SER A 71 -43.54 1.75 -6.24
N VAL A 72 -43.75 2.66 -5.28
CA VAL A 72 -45.04 2.86 -4.59
C VAL A 72 -45.89 3.98 -5.22
N LYS A 73 -45.53 4.45 -6.42
CA LYS A 73 -46.25 5.45 -7.23
C LYS A 73 -46.37 6.83 -6.56
N ILE A 74 -45.35 7.23 -5.80
CA ILE A 74 -45.27 8.57 -5.20
C ILE A 74 -44.40 9.46 -6.09
N ASN A 75 -44.99 10.53 -6.61
CA ASN A 75 -44.28 11.52 -7.41
C ASN A 75 -43.46 12.45 -6.51
N THR A 76 -42.17 12.59 -6.81
CA THR A 76 -41.25 13.50 -6.13
C THR A 76 -40.21 14.01 -7.13
N THR A 77 -39.54 15.10 -6.79
CA THR A 77 -38.37 15.57 -7.56
C THR A 77 -37.09 14.89 -7.07
N PHE A 78 -36.11 14.74 -7.98
CA PHE A 78 -34.79 14.20 -7.68
C PHE A 78 -33.76 15.33 -7.79
N SER A 79 -33.23 15.76 -6.65
CA SER A 79 -32.21 16.82 -6.58
C SER A 79 -30.83 16.28 -6.94
N ASP A 80 -30.00 17.10 -7.58
CA ASP A 80 -28.61 16.76 -7.89
C ASP A 80 -27.62 17.22 -6.79
N LEU A 81 -28.13 17.77 -5.68
CA LEU A 81 -27.35 18.36 -4.59
C LEU A 81 -26.26 17.41 -4.06
N TYR A 82 -26.64 16.20 -3.63
CA TYR A 82 -25.66 15.26 -3.05
C TYR A 82 -24.72 14.68 -4.10
N LYS A 83 -25.18 14.50 -5.34
CA LYS A 83 -24.32 14.07 -6.44
C LYS A 83 -23.20 15.07 -6.68
N LYS A 84 -23.55 16.35 -6.85
CA LYS A 84 -22.58 17.45 -7.03
C LYS A 84 -21.65 17.60 -5.82
N GLY A 85 -22.20 17.48 -4.61
CA GLY A 85 -21.41 17.51 -3.38
C GLY A 85 -20.39 16.37 -3.32
N TRP A 86 -20.80 15.15 -3.65
CA TRP A 86 -19.92 13.99 -3.70
C TRP A 86 -18.85 14.13 -4.79
N GLU A 87 -19.22 14.56 -6.01
CA GLU A 87 -18.28 14.78 -7.11
C GLU A 87 -17.19 15.78 -6.72
N LYS A 88 -17.57 16.86 -6.01
CA LYS A 88 -16.63 17.85 -5.48
C LYS A 88 -15.73 17.28 -4.39
N GLU A 89 -16.28 16.60 -3.38
CA GLU A 89 -15.48 15.97 -2.32
C GLU A 89 -14.50 14.95 -2.89
N PHE A 90 -14.92 14.18 -3.88
CA PHE A 90 -14.08 13.22 -4.57
C PHE A 90 -12.95 13.91 -5.36
N GLU A 91 -13.25 14.98 -6.08
CA GLU A 91 -12.24 15.77 -6.80
C GLU A 91 -11.21 16.39 -5.84
N ASP A 92 -11.67 16.97 -4.72
CA ASP A 92 -10.81 17.57 -3.69
C ASP A 92 -9.94 16.50 -3.03
N PHE A 93 -10.49 15.31 -2.75
CA PHE A 93 -9.73 14.16 -2.27
C PHE A 93 -8.63 13.75 -3.27
N CYS A 94 -8.96 13.58 -4.55
CA CYS A 94 -7.97 13.24 -5.58
C CYS A 94 -6.86 14.30 -5.72
N LYS A 95 -7.18 15.59 -5.55
CA LYS A 95 -6.18 16.67 -5.55
C LYS A 95 -5.28 16.60 -4.32
N ALA A 96 -5.85 16.36 -3.14
CA ALA A 96 -5.10 16.24 -1.90
C ALA A 96 -4.13 15.04 -1.94
N GLU A 97 -4.59 13.88 -2.40
CA GLU A 97 -3.73 12.69 -2.54
C GLU A 97 -2.58 12.93 -3.53
N LYS A 98 -2.85 13.51 -4.70
CA LYS A 98 -1.79 13.90 -5.65
C LYS A 98 -0.78 14.89 -5.08
N GLN A 99 -1.21 15.77 -4.18
CA GLN A 99 -0.30 16.71 -3.52
C GLN A 99 0.58 16.01 -2.49
N LYS A 100 0.02 15.06 -1.71
CA LYS A 100 0.79 14.22 -0.78
C LYS A 100 1.83 13.39 -1.52
N GLU A 101 1.45 12.70 -2.59
CA GLU A 101 2.38 11.92 -3.44
C GLU A 101 3.54 12.78 -3.94
N LYS A 102 3.25 14.00 -4.45
CA LYS A 102 4.29 14.93 -4.91
C LYS A 102 5.19 15.41 -3.77
N GLN A 103 4.66 15.57 -2.57
CA GLN A 103 5.46 15.95 -1.41
C GLN A 103 6.38 14.80 -1.00
N LEU A 104 5.86 13.58 -0.96
CA LEU A 104 6.63 12.37 -0.67
C LEU A 104 7.76 12.17 -1.69
N GLN A 105 7.49 12.35 -2.98
CA GLN A 105 8.51 12.32 -4.04
C GLN A 105 9.65 13.30 -3.78
N LYS A 106 9.34 14.54 -3.40
CA LYS A 106 10.36 15.55 -3.07
C LYS A 106 11.15 15.16 -1.82
N ASP A 107 10.49 14.57 -0.83
CA ASP A 107 11.15 14.15 0.40
C ASP A 107 12.09 12.96 0.16
N VAL A 108 11.70 12.01 -0.70
CA VAL A 108 12.57 10.92 -1.18
C VAL A 108 13.76 11.49 -1.96
N GLU A 109 13.54 12.41 -2.91
CA GLU A 109 14.62 13.05 -3.65
C GLU A 109 15.61 13.77 -2.73
N LYS A 110 15.11 14.45 -1.71
CA LYS A 110 15.94 15.17 -0.74
C LYS A 110 16.71 14.23 0.19
N LYS A 111 16.07 13.17 0.69
CA LYS A 111 16.67 12.24 1.66
C LYS A 111 17.63 11.25 0.99
N PHE A 112 17.25 10.70 -0.16
CA PHE A 112 17.90 9.55 -0.78
C PHE A 112 18.47 9.84 -2.18
N GLY A 113 18.49 11.12 -2.59
CA GLY A 113 18.97 11.54 -3.92
C GLY A 113 20.40 11.09 -4.25
N TYR A 114 21.23 10.84 -3.24
CA TYR A 114 22.60 10.31 -3.40
C TYR A 114 22.63 8.90 -4.02
N LEU A 115 21.55 8.11 -3.89
CA LEU A 115 21.47 6.78 -4.51
C LEU A 115 21.43 6.83 -6.03
N LYS A 116 21.08 7.97 -6.62
CA LYS A 116 21.00 8.13 -8.08
C LYS A 116 22.33 7.87 -8.79
N ASP A 117 23.45 8.13 -8.12
CA ASP A 117 24.78 7.99 -8.72
C ASP A 117 25.20 6.52 -8.87
N HIS A 118 24.72 5.64 -7.99
CA HIS A 118 25.08 4.21 -7.97
C HIS A 118 23.95 3.30 -8.43
N TYR A 119 22.69 3.67 -8.15
CA TYR A 119 21.49 2.87 -8.42
C TYR A 119 20.33 3.72 -8.99
N PRO A 120 20.50 4.33 -10.17
CA PRO A 120 19.52 5.24 -10.76
C PRO A 120 18.13 4.63 -11.03
N LYS A 121 18.03 3.32 -11.35
CA LYS A 121 16.71 2.71 -11.60
C LYS A 121 15.99 2.41 -10.29
N PHE A 122 16.70 1.90 -9.29
CA PHE A 122 16.19 1.69 -7.95
C PHE A 122 15.73 3.02 -7.34
N PHE A 123 16.55 4.08 -7.39
CA PHE A 123 16.13 5.40 -6.93
C PHE A 123 14.86 5.90 -7.63
N ARG A 124 14.76 5.73 -8.95
CA ARG A 124 13.55 6.09 -9.69
C ARG A 124 12.33 5.29 -9.24
N GLN A 125 12.49 3.99 -8.96
CA GLN A 125 11.39 3.18 -8.45
C GLN A 125 11.00 3.62 -7.04
N LEU A 126 11.98 3.90 -6.17
CA LEU A 126 11.77 4.38 -4.82
C LEU A 126 10.95 5.68 -4.79
N THR A 127 11.17 6.62 -5.72
CA THR A 127 10.35 7.84 -5.80
C THR A 127 8.85 7.57 -6.05
N ARG A 128 8.48 6.35 -6.48
CA ARG A 128 7.10 5.96 -6.74
C ARG A 128 6.54 5.10 -5.62
N SER A 129 7.32 4.13 -5.15
CA SER A 129 6.85 3.07 -4.26
C SER A 129 7.10 3.35 -2.79
N TYR A 130 7.84 4.41 -2.45
CA TYR A 130 8.18 4.71 -1.07
C TYR A 130 6.93 4.99 -0.23
N SER A 131 6.90 4.41 0.97
CA SER A 131 5.84 4.55 1.95
C SER A 131 6.37 5.08 3.29
N ASP A 132 5.49 5.60 4.14
CA ASP A 132 5.88 6.05 5.49
C ASP A 132 6.32 4.90 6.42
N SER A 133 6.01 3.65 6.07
CA SER A 133 6.50 2.45 6.78
C SER A 133 7.88 1.98 6.34
N ASP A 134 8.41 2.52 5.24
CA ASP A 134 9.70 2.11 4.69
C ASP A 134 10.87 2.69 5.48
N ILE A 135 11.89 1.87 5.72
CA ILE A 135 13.10 2.26 6.44
C ILE A 135 14.29 2.20 5.49
N ILE A 136 14.97 3.32 5.32
CA ILE A 136 16.24 3.41 4.60
C ILE A 136 17.20 4.22 5.43
N GLU A 137 18.29 3.59 5.85
CA GLU A 137 19.36 4.24 6.59
C GLU A 137 20.59 4.45 5.72
N ALA A 138 21.25 5.58 5.93
CA ALA A 138 22.46 5.94 5.23
C ALA A 138 23.58 4.93 5.53
N GLY A 139 24.44 4.69 4.55
CA GLY A 139 25.51 3.72 4.67
C GLY A 139 26.52 3.98 5.79
N VAL A 140 27.28 2.95 6.11
CA VAL A 140 28.28 2.94 7.17
C VAL A 140 29.66 3.35 6.67
N GLN A 141 30.47 3.92 7.56
CA GLN A 141 31.87 4.24 7.28
C GLN A 141 32.70 2.96 7.11
N GLN A 142 33.81 3.05 6.35
CA GLN A 142 34.70 1.93 6.08
C GLN A 142 35.18 1.21 7.36
N GLU A 143 35.35 1.92 8.47
CA GLU A 143 35.75 1.33 9.75
C GLU A 143 34.75 0.30 10.29
N PHE A 144 33.45 0.51 10.10
CA PHE A 144 32.41 -0.44 10.51
C PHE A 144 32.41 -1.68 9.62
N ILE A 145 32.67 -1.50 8.32
CA ILE A 145 32.85 -2.62 7.38
C ILE A 145 34.04 -3.48 7.80
N LEU A 146 35.19 -2.86 8.10
CA LEU A 146 36.37 -3.58 8.59
C LEU A 146 36.13 -4.32 9.91
N ASN A 147 35.27 -3.79 10.79
CA ASN A 147 34.90 -4.46 12.03
C ASN A 147 33.99 -5.67 11.76
N LYS A 148 33.01 -5.53 10.86
CA LYS A 148 32.14 -6.64 10.44
C LYS A 148 32.92 -7.73 9.71
N GLU A 149 33.91 -7.38 8.89
CA GLU A 149 34.84 -8.33 8.27
C GLU A 149 35.60 -9.17 9.31
N LYS A 150 36.06 -8.54 10.41
CA LYS A 150 36.71 -9.27 11.51
C LYS A 150 35.75 -10.19 12.24
N GLU A 151 34.51 -9.73 12.49
CA GLU A 151 33.44 -10.51 13.11
C GLU A 151 33.12 -11.77 12.28
N LEU A 152 32.92 -11.60 10.97
CA LEU A 152 32.64 -12.68 10.03
C LEU A 152 33.87 -13.51 9.66
N SER A 153 35.07 -13.09 10.08
CA SER A 153 36.35 -13.70 9.71
C SER A 153 36.53 -13.84 8.19
N MET A 154 36.02 -12.88 7.41
CA MET A 154 36.09 -12.85 5.95
C MET A 154 36.16 -11.41 5.43
N LYS A 155 36.63 -11.24 4.19
CA LYS A 155 36.53 -9.94 3.51
C LYS A 155 35.17 -9.79 2.83
N ILE A 156 34.53 -8.66 3.02
CA ILE A 156 33.29 -8.29 2.33
C ILE A 156 33.69 -7.88 0.90
N PRO A 157 33.04 -8.46 -0.14
CA PRO A 157 33.28 -8.08 -1.54
C PRO A 157 33.09 -6.58 -1.81
N GLU A 158 33.74 -6.08 -2.86
CA GLU A 158 33.77 -4.65 -3.20
C GLU A 158 32.37 -4.08 -3.56
N ASP A 159 31.54 -4.87 -4.24
CA ASP A 159 30.18 -4.46 -4.60
C ASP A 159 29.27 -4.33 -3.37
N LEU A 160 29.37 -5.28 -2.42
CA LEU A 160 28.71 -5.20 -1.11
C LEU A 160 29.26 -4.06 -0.25
N THR A 161 30.58 -3.82 -0.29
CA THR A 161 31.19 -2.67 0.39
C THR A 161 30.61 -1.37 -0.15
N THR A 162 30.52 -1.24 -1.48
CA THR A 162 29.93 -0.08 -2.15
C THR A 162 28.45 0.10 -1.76
N TRP A 163 27.68 -1.00 -1.71
CA TRP A 163 26.30 -0.97 -1.24
C TRP A 163 26.20 -0.47 0.20
N TYR A 164 26.91 -1.09 1.14
CA TYR A 164 26.81 -0.76 2.56
C TYR A 164 27.40 0.60 2.93
N GLN A 165 28.27 1.18 2.09
CA GLN A 165 28.68 2.58 2.20
C GLN A 165 27.59 3.58 1.78
N ASN A 166 26.58 3.14 1.02
CA ASN A 166 25.44 3.96 0.60
C ASN A 166 24.16 3.66 1.41
N VAL A 167 23.92 2.40 1.76
CA VAL A 167 22.70 1.95 2.44
C VAL A 167 23.07 0.94 3.51
N SER A 168 22.87 1.26 4.79
CA SER A 168 23.16 0.34 5.90
C SER A 168 21.97 -0.59 6.18
N ILE A 169 20.76 -0.03 6.10
CA ILE A 169 19.49 -0.71 6.33
C ILE A 169 18.54 -0.34 5.20
N LEU A 170 17.87 -1.35 4.65
CA LEU A 170 16.79 -1.22 3.69
C LEU A 170 15.65 -2.15 4.09
N LYS A 171 14.52 -1.59 4.51
CA LYS A 171 13.28 -2.33 4.79
C LYS A 171 12.16 -1.72 3.98
N LEU A 172 11.75 -2.45 2.96
CA LEU A 172 10.59 -2.18 2.11
C LEU A 172 9.63 -3.36 2.22
N GLU A 173 8.41 -3.21 1.70
CA GLU A 173 7.49 -4.35 1.61
C GLU A 173 8.16 -5.54 0.91
N GLY A 174 8.27 -6.68 1.64
CA GLY A 174 8.89 -7.91 1.15
C GLY A 174 10.41 -7.90 0.94
N ILE A 175 11.11 -6.84 1.38
CA ILE A 175 12.58 -6.72 1.29
C ILE A 175 13.15 -6.24 2.64
N ASP A 176 14.04 -7.01 3.25
CA ASP A 176 14.84 -6.57 4.40
C ASP A 176 16.32 -6.85 4.12
N ILE A 177 17.15 -5.81 4.16
CA ILE A 177 18.62 -5.92 4.04
C ILE A 177 19.22 -5.08 5.16
N ASP A 178 19.99 -5.70 6.03
CA ASP A 178 20.55 -5.05 7.21
C ASP A 178 22.03 -5.41 7.37
N PHE A 179 22.89 -4.40 7.37
CA PHE A 179 24.33 -4.55 7.57
C PHE A 179 24.68 -5.23 8.91
N GLN A 180 23.90 -4.99 9.96
CA GLN A 180 24.18 -5.55 11.29
C GLN A 180 23.88 -7.04 11.36
N GLU A 181 22.88 -7.50 10.60
CA GLU A 181 22.40 -8.89 10.59
C GLU A 181 23.14 -9.79 9.58
N LEU A 182 24.17 -9.24 8.91
CA LEU A 182 25.05 -10.02 8.05
C LEU A 182 25.61 -11.24 8.79
N SER A 183 25.44 -12.42 8.20
CA SER A 183 25.93 -13.69 8.74
C SER A 183 26.28 -14.66 7.62
N THR A 184 27.11 -15.66 7.90
CA THR A 184 27.50 -16.67 6.92
C THR A 184 26.81 -18.00 7.17
N GLU A 185 26.35 -18.66 6.11
CA GLU A 185 25.75 -19.98 6.20
C GLU A 185 26.26 -20.92 5.10
N THR A 186 26.36 -22.21 5.43
CA THR A 186 26.74 -23.26 4.49
C THR A 186 25.51 -24.03 4.04
N ILE A 187 25.11 -23.84 2.79
CA ILE A 187 23.98 -24.55 2.19
C ILE A 187 24.50 -25.42 1.04
N GLU A 188 24.17 -26.71 1.05
CA GLU A 188 24.62 -27.68 0.03
C GLU A 188 26.15 -27.65 -0.24
N LYS A 189 26.95 -27.51 0.84
CA LYS A 189 28.42 -27.41 0.82
C LYS A 189 28.99 -26.13 0.17
N LYS A 190 28.15 -25.14 -0.12
CA LYS A 190 28.56 -23.82 -0.61
C LYS A 190 28.39 -22.78 0.49
N GLN A 191 29.32 -21.83 0.56
CA GLN A 191 29.27 -20.74 1.52
C GLN A 191 28.50 -19.55 0.94
N TYR A 192 27.57 -19.02 1.73
CA TYR A 192 26.81 -17.83 1.41
C TYR A 192 26.95 -16.82 2.54
N LEU A 193 26.90 -15.54 2.17
CA LEU A 193 26.62 -14.44 3.08
C LEU A 193 25.12 -14.16 2.99
N ILE A 194 24.42 -14.23 4.11
CA ILE A 194 23.01 -13.85 4.23
C ILE A 194 22.97 -12.33 4.33
N LEU A 195 22.25 -11.70 3.40
CA LEU A 195 22.09 -10.24 3.36
C LEU A 195 20.85 -9.77 4.12
N GLY A 196 19.88 -10.67 4.32
CA GLY A 196 18.57 -10.42 4.90
C GLY A 196 17.51 -11.28 4.22
N GLU A 197 16.37 -10.70 3.89
CA GLU A 197 15.20 -11.38 3.33
C GLU A 197 14.72 -10.72 2.02
N PHE A 198 14.21 -11.56 1.12
CA PHE A 198 13.53 -11.11 -0.09
C PHE A 198 12.42 -12.09 -0.46
N TRP A 199 11.17 -11.70 -0.19
CA TRP A 199 9.99 -12.56 -0.22
C TRP A 199 9.47 -12.76 -1.65
N LEU A 200 10.23 -13.50 -2.45
CA LEU A 200 9.90 -13.76 -3.86
C LEU A 200 9.03 -15.00 -4.06
N TYR A 201 9.25 -16.05 -3.28
CA TYR A 201 8.48 -17.31 -3.39
C TYR A 201 7.62 -17.58 -2.16
N GLY A 202 8.02 -17.06 -0.99
CA GLY A 202 7.25 -17.07 0.25
C GLY A 202 7.79 -16.07 1.28
N ASP A 203 7.00 -15.80 2.31
CA ASP A 203 7.35 -14.87 3.38
C ASP A 203 8.51 -15.42 4.22
N GLY A 204 9.58 -14.66 4.39
CA GLY A 204 10.78 -15.09 5.12
C GLY A 204 11.86 -15.79 4.26
N ASP A 205 11.72 -15.76 2.94
CA ASP A 205 12.76 -16.22 2.02
C ASP A 205 14.08 -15.45 2.21
N GLN A 206 15.18 -16.17 2.46
CA GLN A 206 16.47 -15.53 2.75
C GLN A 206 17.18 -15.08 1.47
N LEU A 207 17.70 -13.86 1.50
CA LEU A 207 18.52 -13.27 0.45
C LEU A 207 19.99 -13.65 0.65
N LEU A 208 20.55 -14.38 -0.32
CA LEU A 208 21.88 -14.95 -0.23
C LEU A 208 22.83 -14.34 -1.26
N TYR A 209 24.05 -14.05 -0.83
CA TYR A 209 25.16 -13.67 -1.66
C TYR A 209 26.20 -14.81 -1.70
N SER A 210 26.54 -15.30 -2.89
CA SER A 210 27.54 -16.37 -3.02
C SER A 210 28.96 -15.83 -2.97
N LEU A 211 29.75 -16.32 -2.02
CA LEU A 211 31.16 -15.93 -1.89
C LEU A 211 32.07 -16.52 -2.99
N GLU A 212 31.60 -17.56 -3.70
CA GLU A 212 32.37 -18.21 -4.77
C GLU A 212 32.29 -17.44 -6.10
N ASN A 213 31.12 -16.88 -6.41
CA ASN A 213 30.84 -16.35 -7.74
C ASN A 213 30.11 -14.99 -7.75
N GLN A 214 29.84 -14.41 -6.57
CA GLN A 214 29.25 -13.07 -6.40
C GLN A 214 27.83 -12.92 -6.98
N ASN A 215 27.15 -14.03 -7.30
CA ASN A 215 25.75 -14.01 -7.70
C ASN A 215 24.83 -13.90 -6.48
N ILE A 216 23.60 -13.43 -6.72
CA ILE A 216 22.54 -13.36 -5.72
C ILE A 216 21.58 -14.54 -5.89
N TYR A 217 21.24 -15.16 -4.78
CA TYR A 217 20.33 -16.29 -4.68
C TYR A 217 19.24 -16.01 -3.64
N ILE A 218 18.17 -16.77 -3.71
CA ILE A 218 17.18 -16.88 -2.65
C ILE A 218 17.22 -18.31 -2.12
N PHE A 219 17.14 -18.47 -0.80
CA PHE A 219 16.76 -19.73 -0.20
C PHE A 219 15.24 -19.77 -0.04
N ALA A 220 14.59 -20.44 -0.99
CA ALA A 220 13.14 -20.55 -1.03
C ALA A 220 12.70 -21.69 -0.10
N HIS A 221 12.40 -21.33 1.14
CA HIS A 221 12.24 -22.29 2.23
C HIS A 221 10.90 -23.03 2.21
N GLU A 222 9.85 -22.41 1.66
CA GLU A 222 8.53 -23.04 1.49
C GLU A 222 8.44 -23.98 0.29
N HIS A 223 9.44 -23.98 -0.61
CA HIS A 223 9.49 -24.97 -1.66
C HIS A 223 9.60 -26.39 -1.06
N SER A 224 8.99 -27.38 -1.73
CA SER A 224 9.07 -28.78 -1.32
C SER A 224 9.82 -29.60 -2.38
N PRO A 225 11.09 -30.00 -2.14
CA PRO A 225 11.95 -29.60 -1.02
C PRO A 225 12.47 -28.15 -1.15
N PRO A 226 13.02 -27.54 -0.06
CA PRO A 226 13.61 -26.21 -0.10
C PRO A 226 14.72 -26.09 -1.13
N LYS A 227 14.87 -24.92 -1.76
CA LYS A 227 15.80 -24.73 -2.88
C LYS A 227 16.54 -23.41 -2.83
N VAL A 228 17.82 -23.46 -3.18
CA VAL A 228 18.61 -22.27 -3.50
C VAL A 228 18.45 -21.93 -4.98
N ILE A 229 17.88 -20.77 -5.28
CA ILE A 229 17.54 -20.34 -6.65
C ILE A 229 18.33 -19.08 -6.98
N LYS A 230 19.09 -19.10 -8.08
CA LYS A 230 19.81 -17.91 -8.55
C LYS A 230 18.81 -16.89 -9.08
N ILE A 231 18.87 -15.66 -8.56
CA ILE A 231 17.98 -14.58 -8.99
C ILE A 231 18.70 -13.44 -9.71
N ALA A 232 19.99 -13.21 -9.47
CA ALA A 232 20.76 -12.17 -10.16
C ALA A 232 22.23 -12.55 -10.34
N ASN A 233 22.89 -11.91 -11.30
CA ASN A 233 24.32 -12.17 -11.58
C ASN A 233 25.28 -11.35 -10.70
N SER A 234 24.78 -10.34 -10.01
CA SER A 234 25.53 -9.49 -9.09
C SER A 234 24.55 -8.72 -8.20
N LEU A 235 25.08 -8.06 -7.16
CA LEU A 235 24.27 -7.16 -6.33
C LEU A 235 23.66 -6.01 -7.14
N SER A 236 24.43 -5.41 -8.05
CA SER A 236 23.90 -4.35 -8.93
C SER A 236 22.77 -4.85 -9.83
N ASP A 237 22.89 -6.06 -10.39
CA ASP A 237 21.82 -6.67 -11.20
C ASP A 237 20.56 -6.95 -10.37
N PHE A 238 20.74 -7.33 -9.10
CA PHE A 238 19.64 -7.50 -8.15
C PHE A 238 18.94 -6.17 -7.85
N VAL A 239 19.68 -5.15 -7.42
CA VAL A 239 19.14 -3.84 -7.04
C VAL A 239 18.49 -3.12 -8.23
N GLU A 240 19.16 -3.07 -9.37
CA GLU A 240 18.73 -2.27 -10.53
C GLU A 240 17.71 -2.97 -11.44
N LYS A 241 17.43 -4.27 -11.20
CA LYS A 241 16.44 -5.02 -11.98
C LYS A 241 15.48 -5.78 -11.12
N LYS A 242 15.96 -6.72 -10.29
CA LYS A 242 15.08 -7.63 -9.55
C LYS A 242 14.23 -6.91 -8.52
N MET A 243 14.85 -6.06 -7.69
CA MET A 243 14.11 -5.23 -6.74
C MET A 243 13.18 -4.23 -7.44
N VAL A 244 13.66 -3.58 -8.51
CA VAL A 244 12.84 -2.64 -9.29
C VAL A 244 11.59 -3.30 -9.86
N THR A 245 11.73 -4.50 -10.45
CA THR A 245 10.60 -5.26 -10.99
C THR A 245 9.64 -5.66 -9.86
N TYR A 246 10.16 -6.17 -8.75
CA TYR A 246 9.37 -6.57 -7.60
C TYR A 246 8.53 -5.41 -7.06
N LEU A 247 9.16 -4.27 -6.74
CA LEU A 247 8.46 -3.09 -6.21
C LEU A 247 7.41 -2.54 -7.19
N ASN A 248 7.66 -2.62 -8.50
CA ASN A 248 6.69 -2.18 -9.50
C ASN A 248 5.48 -3.14 -9.62
N GLU A 249 5.64 -4.43 -9.30
CA GLU A 249 4.53 -5.39 -9.26
C GLU A 249 3.61 -5.15 -8.05
N TYR A 250 4.14 -4.68 -6.91
CA TYR A 250 3.33 -4.30 -5.74
C TYR A 250 2.51 -3.02 -5.94
N GLU A 251 2.91 -2.14 -6.88
CA GLU A 251 2.16 -0.93 -7.23
C GLU A 251 1.02 -1.15 -8.23
N SER A 252 0.95 -2.33 -8.87
CA SER A 252 0.06 -2.64 -10.00
C SER A 252 -1.28 -3.25 -9.57
#